data_AF-A0A3A4SN51-F1
#
_entry.id   AF-A0A3A4SN51-F1
#
_cell.length_a   1.000
_cell.length_b   1.000
_cell.length_c   1.000
_cell.angle_alpha   90.00
_cell.angle_beta   90.00
_cell.angle_gamma   90.00
#
_symmetry.space_group_name_H-M   'P 1'
#
loop_
_entity.id
_entity.type
_entity.pdbx_description
1 polymer ?
#
loop_
_entity_poly.entity_id
_entity_poly.type
_entity_poly.pdbx_seq_one_letter_code
_entity_poly.pdbx_strand_id
1 'polypeptide(L)'
;MAATGVYEKRLFFIGALWNWSAAMLFFGLSVVNKELLSYFHKIPETMLWYYGFLAAVFIFGIGYFWISHDVWRNRNIIKMGIIGKTAVFLLFFAYLVKGEITLLLFMAGCVDLIFTILFIKVLLRTPK
;
A
#
# COMPACT_ATOMS: atom_id res chain seq x y z
N MET A 1 -26.44 1.25 17.16
CA MET A 1 -25.55 2.14 16.38
C MET A 1 -24.17 2.13 17.03
N ALA A 2 -23.31 1.19 16.63
CA ALA A 2 -22.12 0.85 17.42
C ALA A 2 -20.85 1.50 16.86
N ALA A 3 -20.27 2.47 17.57
CA ALA A 3 -18.83 2.84 17.54
C ALA A 3 -18.12 2.95 16.16
N THR A 4 -18.82 3.28 15.08
CA THR A 4 -18.38 3.18 13.66
C THR A 4 -17.39 4.25 13.19
N GLY A 5 -16.63 4.86 14.11
CA GLY A 5 -15.66 5.90 13.77
C GLY A 5 -14.24 5.57 14.19
N VAL A 6 -14.03 5.09 15.41
CA VAL A 6 -12.68 4.95 15.96
C VAL A 6 -11.90 3.82 15.29
N TYR A 7 -12.56 2.70 15.00
CA TYR A 7 -11.94 1.56 14.33
C TYR A 7 -11.50 1.92 12.91
N GLU A 8 -12.40 2.50 12.12
CA GLU A 8 -12.18 2.88 10.73
C GLU A 8 -11.06 3.91 10.64
N LYS A 9 -11.11 4.96 11.48
CA LYS A 9 -10.07 5.99 11.52
C LYS A 9 -8.69 5.39 11.85
N ARG A 10 -8.60 4.51 12.86
CA ARG A 10 -7.34 3.83 13.22
C ARG A 10 -6.85 2.92 12.10
N LEU A 11 -7.75 2.16 11.46
CA LEU A 11 -7.41 1.27 10.35
C LEU A 11 -6.73 2.04 9.20
N PHE A 12 -7.32 3.15 8.76
CA PHE A 12 -6.73 3.95 7.69
C PHE A 12 -5.47 4.69 8.14
N PHE A 13 -5.38 5.12 9.39
CA PHE A 13 -4.15 5.71 9.92
C PHE A 13 -2.99 4.70 9.93
N ILE A 14 -3.23 3.47 10.39
CA ILE A 14 -2.24 2.39 10.34
C ILE A 14 -1.88 2.06 8.89
N GLY A 15 -2.85 2.04 7.98
CA GLY A 15 -2.60 1.89 6.54
C GLY A 15 -1.73 3.00 5.97
N ALA A 16 -1.90 4.25 6.42
CA ALA A 16 -1.04 5.36 6.04
C ALA A 16 0.41 5.16 6.51
N LEU A 17 0.59 4.78 7.77
CA LEU A 17 1.90 4.50 8.34
C LEU A 17 2.60 3.34 7.63
N TRP A 18 1.87 2.28 7.30
CA TRP A 18 2.40 1.15 6.53
C TRP A 18 2.95 1.59 5.17
N ASN A 19 2.14 2.33 4.40
CA ASN A 19 2.53 2.85 3.09
C ASN A 19 3.74 3.80 3.17
N TRP A 20 3.75 4.74 4.11
CA TRP A 20 4.90 5.63 4.29
C TRP A 20 6.15 4.88 4.74
N SER A 21 6.03 3.93 5.66
CA SER A 21 7.16 3.12 6.13
C SER A 21 7.76 2.32 4.98
N ALA A 22 6.93 1.68 4.16
CA ALA A 22 7.40 0.95 2.98
C ALA A 22 8.10 1.89 1.97
N ALA A 23 7.46 3.01 1.61
CA ALA A 23 8.04 3.97 0.67
C ALA A 23 9.37 4.53 1.16
N MET A 24 9.45 4.96 2.42
CA MET A 24 10.65 5.53 3.02
C MET A 24 11.76 4.49 3.21
N LEU A 25 11.42 3.25 3.62
CA LEU A 25 12.39 2.16 3.74
C LEU A 25 13.04 1.86 2.39
N PHE A 26 12.24 1.61 1.36
CA PHE A 26 12.75 1.25 0.03
C PHE A 26 13.48 2.43 -0.64
N PHE A 27 12.99 3.66 -0.45
CA PHE A 27 13.72 4.85 -0.88
C PHE A 27 15.08 4.96 -0.17
N GLY A 28 15.10 4.82 1.16
CA GLY A 28 16.32 4.86 1.95
C GLY A 28 17.33 3.80 1.55
N LEU A 29 16.89 2.54 1.37
CA LEU A 29 17.75 1.46 0.86
C LEU A 29 18.35 1.84 -0.50
N SER A 30 17.54 2.35 -1.43
CA SER A 30 18.00 2.70 -2.78
C SER A 30 19.03 3.84 -2.79
N VAL A 31 18.90 4.82 -1.89
CA VAL A 31 19.79 5.98 -1.79
C VAL A 31 21.09 5.63 -1.05
N VAL A 32 21.00 4.83 0.02
CA VAL A 32 22.17 4.41 0.80
C VAL A 32 23.03 3.42 0.02
N ASN A 33 22.42 2.36 -0.51
CA ASN A 33 23.08 1.37 -1.34
C ASN A 33 22.06 0.57 -2.14
N LYS A 34 21.95 0.87 -3.45
CA LYS A 34 21.05 0.18 -4.38
C LYS A 34 21.19 -1.35 -4.38
N GLU A 35 22.36 -1.88 -4.06
CA GLU A 35 22.59 -3.34 -4.04
C GLU A 35 21.77 -4.02 -2.94
N LEU A 36 21.34 -3.29 -1.90
CA LEU A 36 20.42 -3.80 -0.87
C LEU A 36 19.03 -4.11 -1.44
N LEU A 37 18.66 -3.56 -2.60
CA LEU A 37 17.39 -3.90 -3.25
C LEU A 37 17.40 -5.31 -3.84
N SER A 38 18.57 -5.89 -4.12
CA SER A 38 18.70 -7.24 -4.67
C SER A 38 18.13 -8.33 -3.76
N TYR A 39 17.99 -8.06 -2.44
CA TYR A 39 17.31 -8.95 -1.50
C TYR A 39 15.78 -9.04 -1.73
N PHE A 40 15.21 -8.10 -2.49
CA PHE A 40 13.77 -7.97 -2.69
C PHE A 40 13.35 -8.17 -4.14
N HIS A 41 14.11 -7.61 -5.08
CA HIS A 41 13.81 -7.66 -6.50
C HIS A 41 15.07 -7.42 -7.35
N LYS A 42 14.99 -7.74 -8.64
CA LYS A 42 16.05 -7.36 -9.59
C LYS A 42 16.19 -5.83 -9.66
N ILE A 43 17.42 -5.33 -9.63
CA ILE A 43 17.69 -3.89 -9.67
C ILE A 43 17.33 -3.36 -11.07
N PRO A 44 16.44 -2.36 -11.18
CA PRO A 44 16.05 -1.80 -12.46
C PRO A 44 17.23 -1.09 -13.15
N GLU A 45 17.28 -1.17 -14.49
CA GLU A 45 18.24 -0.40 -15.29
C GLU A 45 18.06 1.12 -15.12
N THR A 46 16.79 1.56 -15.04
CA THR A 46 16.42 2.94 -14.72
C THR A 46 15.59 3.00 -13.46
N MET A 47 16.00 3.87 -12.53
CA MET A 47 15.31 4.07 -11.26
C MET A 47 14.09 5.00 -11.38
N LEU A 48 13.81 5.56 -12.56
CA LEU A 48 12.67 6.49 -12.75
C LEU A 48 11.33 5.86 -12.34
N TRP A 49 11.04 4.67 -12.86
CA TRP A 49 9.80 3.95 -12.56
C TRP A 49 9.76 3.41 -11.13
N TYR A 50 10.92 3.06 -10.59
CA TYR A 50 11.07 2.65 -9.21
C TYR A 50 10.69 3.80 -8.26
N TYR A 51 11.26 4.99 -8.45
CA TYR A 51 10.92 6.17 -7.66
C TYR A 51 9.49 6.65 -7.90
N GLY A 52 8.97 6.53 -9.13
CA GLY A 52 7.56 6.79 -9.43
C GLY A 52 6.62 5.88 -8.65
N PHE A 53 6.94 4.58 -8.55
CA PHE A 53 6.20 3.63 -7.73
C PHE A 53 6.27 3.99 -6.25
N LEU A 54 7.45 4.30 -5.70
CA LEU A 54 7.59 4.70 -4.30
C LEU A 54 6.82 5.99 -3.98
N ALA A 55 6.85 6.97 -4.89
CA ALA A 55 6.04 8.19 -4.77
C ALA A 55 4.54 7.87 -4.75
N ALA A 56 4.08 6.97 -5.63
CA ALA A 56 2.69 6.52 -5.61
C ALA A 56 2.32 5.83 -4.28
N VAL A 57 3.17 4.93 -3.77
CA VAL A 57 2.97 4.28 -2.47
C VAL A 57 2.88 5.32 -1.34
N PHE A 58 3.71 6.35 -1.37
CA PHE A 58 3.66 7.46 -0.41
C PHE A 58 2.36 8.27 -0.52
N ILE A 59 1.90 8.57 -1.74
CA ILE A 59 0.63 9.27 -2.01
C ILE A 59 -0.57 8.45 -1.53
N PHE A 60 -0.57 7.12 -1.69
CA PHE A 60 -1.59 6.26 -1.07
C PHE A 60 -1.62 6.45 0.45
N GLY A 61 -0.45 6.60 1.09
CA GLY A 61 -0.36 6.92 2.51
C GLY A 61 -1.05 8.24 2.87
N ILE A 62 -0.84 9.30 2.07
CA ILE A 62 -1.55 10.58 2.23
C ILE A 62 -3.07 10.38 2.10
N GLY A 63 -3.51 9.62 1.10
CA GLY A 63 -4.92 9.30 0.89
C GLY A 63 -5.55 8.61 2.10
N TYR A 64 -4.86 7.61 2.69
CA TYR A 64 -5.34 6.93 3.89
C TYR A 64 -5.32 7.82 5.13
N PHE A 65 -4.34 8.72 5.24
CA PHE A 65 -4.35 9.73 6.29
C PHE A 65 -5.55 10.69 6.17
N TRP A 66 -5.94 11.11 4.98
CA TRP A 66 -7.16 11.91 4.81
C TRP A 66 -8.42 11.12 5.19
N ILE A 67 -8.51 9.85 4.79
CA ILE A 67 -9.61 8.98 5.19
C ILE A 67 -9.67 8.81 6.71
N SER A 68 -8.52 8.74 7.40
CA SER A 68 -8.50 8.60 8.86
C SER A 68 -9.04 9.81 9.62
N HIS A 69 -9.15 10.97 8.97
CA HIS A 69 -9.76 12.17 9.58
C HIS A 69 -11.28 12.17 9.35
N ASP A 70 -11.70 11.83 8.13
CA ASP A 70 -13.10 11.75 7.73
C ASP A 70 -13.31 10.62 6.72
N VAL A 71 -13.85 9.50 7.21
CA VAL A 71 -14.09 8.29 6.43
C VAL A 71 -15.23 8.48 5.42
N TRP A 72 -16.25 9.28 5.79
CA TRP A 72 -17.45 9.49 4.98
C TRP A 72 -17.19 10.40 3.79
N ARG A 73 -16.46 11.49 4.01
CA ARG A 73 -16.09 12.43 2.94
C ARG A 73 -15.13 11.81 1.92
N ASN A 74 -14.26 10.90 2.36
CA ASN A 74 -13.17 10.36 1.54
C ASN A 74 -13.43 8.96 0.96
N ARG A 75 -14.69 8.51 0.88
CA ARG A 75 -15.04 7.17 0.36
C ARG A 75 -14.49 6.85 -1.02
N ASN A 76 -14.38 7.83 -1.92
CA ASN A 76 -13.84 7.61 -3.26
C ASN A 76 -12.35 7.23 -3.22
N ILE A 77 -11.61 7.76 -2.24
CA ILE A 77 -10.22 7.38 -1.99
C ILE A 77 -10.14 5.94 -1.48
N ILE A 78 -11.11 5.49 -0.68
CA ILE A 78 -11.19 4.09 -0.22
C ILE A 78 -11.36 3.15 -1.44
N LYS A 79 -12.27 3.49 -2.37
CA LYS A 79 -12.47 2.71 -3.61
C LYS A 79 -11.22 2.67 -4.47
N MET A 80 -10.55 3.82 -4.65
CA MET A 80 -9.28 3.90 -5.36
C MET A 80 -8.20 3.05 -4.67
N GLY A 81 -8.13 3.08 -3.34
CA GLY A 81 -7.25 2.26 -2.53
C GLY A 81 -7.44 0.77 -2.75
N ILE A 82 -8.70 0.32 -2.78
CA ILE A 82 -9.05 -1.09 -3.06
C ILE A 82 -8.56 -1.51 -4.44
N ILE A 83 -8.87 -0.73 -5.48
CA ILE A 83 -8.47 -1.04 -6.86
C ILE A 83 -6.94 -1.05 -6.97
N GLY A 84 -6.29 0.00 -6.46
CA GLY A 84 -4.84 0.16 -6.51
C GLY A 84 -4.09 -0.96 -5.81
N LYS A 85 -4.43 -1.25 -4.54
CA LYS A 85 -3.77 -2.33 -3.79
C LYS A 85 -4.03 -3.71 -4.39
N THR A 86 -5.24 -3.96 -4.92
CA THR A 86 -5.52 -5.21 -5.65
C THR A 86 -4.62 -5.34 -6.87
N ALA A 87 -4.46 -4.27 -7.66
CA ALA A 87 -3.57 -4.29 -8.82
C ALA A 87 -2.10 -4.51 -8.42
N VAL A 88 -1.62 -3.85 -7.36
CA VAL A 88 -0.26 -4.05 -6.83
C VAL A 88 -0.04 -5.49 -6.35
N PHE A 89 -0.99 -6.07 -5.63
CA PHE A 89 -0.92 -7.47 -5.20
C PHE A 89 -0.83 -8.43 -6.39
N LEU A 90 -1.69 -8.25 -7.41
CA LEU A 90 -1.67 -9.07 -8.62
C LEU A 90 -0.35 -8.93 -9.40
N LEU A 91 0.22 -7.72 -9.45
CA LEU A 91 1.54 -7.51 -10.03
C LEU A 91 2.60 -8.26 -9.22
N PHE A 92 2.63 -8.12 -7.89
CA PHE A 92 3.60 -8.83 -7.06
C PHE A 92 3.48 -10.34 -7.23
N PHE A 93 2.26 -10.88 -7.26
CA PHE A 93 2.04 -12.30 -7.52
C PHE A 93 2.60 -12.73 -8.88
N ALA A 94 2.30 -11.99 -9.96
CA ALA A 94 2.79 -12.30 -11.29
C ALA A 94 4.33 -12.28 -11.37
N TYR A 95 4.97 -11.30 -10.74
CA TYR A 95 6.43 -11.20 -10.74
C TYR A 95 7.12 -12.18 -9.77
N LEU A 96 6.41 -12.66 -8.73
CA LEU A 96 6.89 -13.76 -7.90
C LEU A 96 6.96 -15.06 -8.71
N VAL A 97 5.91 -15.36 -9.49
CA VAL A 97 5.86 -16.56 -10.35
C VAL A 97 6.96 -16.53 -11.42
N LYS A 98 7.35 -15.33 -11.88
CA LYS A 98 8.49 -15.14 -12.80
C LYS A 98 9.86 -15.20 -12.15
N GLY A 99 9.94 -15.29 -10.82
CA GLY A 99 11.21 -15.25 -10.07
C GLY A 99 11.93 -13.90 -10.14
N GLU A 100 11.20 -12.81 -10.36
CA GLU A 100 11.76 -11.45 -10.43
C GLU A 100 11.73 -10.70 -9.10
N ILE A 101 10.87 -11.14 -8.18
CA ILE A 101 10.82 -10.67 -6.80
C ILE A 101 10.95 -11.83 -5.83
N THR A 102 11.39 -11.56 -4.62
CA THR A 102 11.49 -12.56 -3.56
C THR A 102 10.16 -12.77 -2.84
N LEU A 103 10.03 -13.91 -2.16
CA LEU A 103 8.87 -14.20 -1.31
C LEU A 103 8.70 -13.12 -0.23
N LEU A 104 9.79 -12.54 0.26
CA LEU A 104 9.76 -11.47 1.26
C LEU A 104 9.03 -10.22 0.75
N LEU A 105 9.31 -9.79 -0.49
CA LEU A 105 8.61 -8.65 -1.09
C LEU A 105 7.14 -8.98 -1.37
N PHE A 106 6.84 -10.21 -1.80
CA PHE A 106 5.46 -10.66 -1.98
C PHE A 106 4.66 -10.64 -0.67
N MET A 107 5.26 -11.05 0.45
CA MET A 107 4.63 -11.01 1.77
C MET A 107 4.23 -9.59 2.19
N ALA A 108 5.01 -8.56 1.80
CA ALA A 108 4.60 -7.17 1.98
C ALA A 108 3.34 -6.82 1.16
N GLY A 109 3.23 -7.34 -0.07
CA GLY A 109 2.02 -7.24 -0.88
C GLY A 109 0.79 -7.96 -0.27
N CYS A 110 0.99 -9.06 0.45
CA CYS A 110 -0.10 -9.74 1.18
C CYS A 110 -0.68 -8.85 2.29
N VAL A 111 0.13 -8.03 2.95
CA VAL A 111 -0.36 -7.05 3.94
C VAL A 111 -1.31 -6.05 3.28
N ASP A 112 -0.99 -5.61 2.06
CA ASP A 112 -1.87 -4.74 1.27
C ASP A 112 -3.19 -5.41 0.88
N LEU A 113 -3.19 -6.72 0.61
CA LEU A 113 -4.41 -7.48 0.38
C LEU A 113 -5.28 -7.54 1.65
N ILE A 114 -4.68 -7.71 2.83
CA ILE A 114 -5.40 -7.65 4.11
C ILE A 114 -6.06 -6.28 4.28
N PHE A 115 -5.32 -5.18 4.08
CA PHE A 115 -5.89 -3.83 4.12
C PHE A 115 -7.04 -3.67 3.11
N THR A 116 -6.89 -4.21 1.90
CA THR A 116 -7.92 -4.17 0.86
C THR A 116 -9.22 -4.82 1.30
N ILE A 117 -9.14 -6.03 1.88
CA ILE A 117 -10.31 -6.75 2.42
C ILE A 117 -10.96 -5.93 3.55
N LEU A 118 -10.16 -5.35 4.43
CA LEU A 118 -10.66 -4.51 5.51
C LEU A 118 -11.32 -3.22 4.98
N PHE A 119 -10.78 -2.60 3.94
CA PHE A 119 -11.36 -1.41 3.30
C PHE A 119 -12.71 -1.73 2.63
N ILE A 120 -12.84 -2.89 1.98
CA ILE A 120 -14.13 -3.37 1.44
C ILE A 120 -15.14 -3.50 2.59
N LYS A 121 -14.74 -4.11 3.71
CA LYS A 121 -15.59 -4.25 4.89
C LYS A 121 -16.04 -2.91 5.46
N VAL A 122 -15.17 -1.88 5.45
CA VAL A 122 -15.56 -0.52 5.84
C VAL A 122 -16.66 0.00 4.91
N LEU A 123 -16.48 -0.09 3.59
CA LEU A 123 -17.47 0.42 2.63
C LEU A 123 -18.83 -0.27 2.77
N LEU A 124 -18.84 -1.59 3.00
CA LEU A 124 -20.06 -2.38 3.19
C LEU A 124 -20.79 -2.04 4.50
N ARG A 125 -20.06 -1.76 5.58
CA ARG A 125 -20.63 -1.40 6.89
C ARG A 125 -21.17 0.02 6.96
N THR A 126 -20.74 0.86 6.03
CA THR A 126 -21.13 2.26 5.95
C THR A 126 -21.87 2.48 4.63
N PRO A 127 -23.02 1.83 4.37
CA PRO A 127 -23.76 2.09 3.14
C PRO A 127 -24.13 3.58 3.08
N LYS A 128 -24.15 4.14 1.86
CA LYS A 128 -24.52 5.54 1.62
C LYS A 128 -25.94 5.82 2.09
#